data_AF-A0A090X3S1-F1
#
_entry.id   AF-A0A090X3S1-F1
#
_cell.length_a   1.000
_cell.length_b   1.000
_cell.length_c   1.000
_cell.angle_alpha   90.00
_cell.angle_beta   90.00
_cell.angle_gamma   90.00
#
_symmetry.space_group_name_H-M   'P 1'
#
loop_
_entity.id
_entity.type
_entity.pdbx_description
1 polymer ?
#
loop_
_entity_poly.entity_id
_entity_poly.type
_entity_poly.pdbx_seq_one_letter_code
_entity_poly.pdbx_strand_id
1 'polypeptide(L)'
;MVATTFAADTPNLVAGIVRDTGVAGNWEWWAFLLTGMLTVFFYARLWRRSGVTTDLEFYELRYQGKSAAFLRGFRAIYLGVIFNIIIMATVCLAAIKIGNVMFNFTAGETLWIASIVTVLYSLLGGLKGVLITDFIQFIIAMVGSIWLLCTF
;
A
#
# COMPACT_ATOMS: atom_id res chain seq x y z
N MET A 1 1.71 8.80 -1.88
CA MET A 1 0.65 7.79 -1.71
C MET A 1 0.59 6.78 -2.85
N VAL A 2 0.89 7.16 -4.10
CA VAL A 2 0.90 6.19 -5.22
C VAL A 2 1.99 5.11 -5.03
N ALA A 3 3.20 5.49 -4.60
CA ALA A 3 4.28 4.54 -4.36
C ALA A 3 3.94 3.50 -3.28
N THR A 4 3.33 3.93 -2.16
CA THR A 4 2.92 3.03 -1.06
C THR A 4 1.82 2.05 -1.45
N THR A 5 0.99 2.40 -2.44
CA THR A 5 -0.05 1.51 -2.98
C THR A 5 0.45 0.64 -4.13
N PHE A 6 1.65 0.90 -4.65
CA PHE A 6 2.26 0.13 -5.74
C PHE A 6 3.20 -0.94 -5.17
N ALA A 7 2.64 -1.83 -4.36
CA ALA A 7 3.37 -2.97 -3.81
C ALA A 7 3.46 -4.11 -4.84
N ALA A 8 4.38 -5.05 -4.61
CA ALA A 8 4.66 -6.15 -5.55
C ALA A 8 3.46 -7.05 -5.86
N ASP A 9 2.44 -7.06 -5.00
CA ASP A 9 1.18 -7.76 -5.20
C ASP A 9 0.29 -7.11 -6.27
N THR A 10 0.35 -5.78 -6.41
CA THR A 10 -0.55 -5.00 -7.25
C THR A 10 -0.34 -5.25 -8.75
N PRO A 11 0.88 -5.19 -9.31
CA PRO A 11 1.12 -5.57 -10.71
C PRO A 11 0.76 -7.03 -10.98
N ASN A 12 1.00 -7.92 -10.01
CA ASN A 12 0.67 -9.35 -10.13
C ASN A 12 -0.86 -9.58 -10.16
N LEU A 13 -1.62 -8.84 -9.34
CA LEU A 13 -3.08 -8.85 -9.36
C LEU A 13 -3.61 -8.33 -10.70
N VAL A 14 -3.14 -7.16 -11.15
CA VAL A 14 -3.59 -6.54 -12.41
C VAL A 14 -3.25 -7.44 -13.61
N ALA A 15 -2.05 -8.01 -13.65
CA ALA A 15 -1.67 -8.97 -14.70
C ALA A 15 -2.56 -10.23 -14.67
N GLY A 16 -2.91 -10.73 -13.48
CA GLY A 16 -3.85 -11.84 -13.32
C GLY A 16 -5.26 -11.51 -13.84
N ILE A 17 -5.80 -10.35 -13.47
CA ILE A 17 -7.11 -9.88 -13.95
C ILE A 17 -7.13 -9.78 -15.47
N VAL A 18 -6.11 -9.15 -16.07
CA VAL A 18 -6.02 -9.01 -17.54
C VAL A 18 -5.89 -10.36 -18.24
N ARG A 19 -5.14 -11.30 -17.65
CA ARG A 19 -4.98 -12.64 -18.20
C ARG A 19 -6.30 -13.43 -18.20
N ASP A 20 -7.09 -13.31 -17.14
CA ASP A 20 -8.28 -14.15 -16.95
C ASP A 20 -9.55 -13.50 -17.57
N THR A 21 -9.68 -12.17 -17.53
CA THR A 21 -10.88 -11.43 -17.97
C THR A 21 -10.64 -10.49 -19.16
N GLY A 22 -9.40 -10.40 -19.64
CA GLY A 22 -9.01 -9.45 -20.69
C GLY A 22 -8.82 -8.03 -20.17
N VAL A 23 -8.52 -7.09 -21.08
CA VAL A 23 -8.23 -5.69 -20.75
C VAL A 23 -9.41 -4.97 -20.07
N ALA A 24 -10.64 -5.44 -20.29
CA ALA A 24 -11.84 -4.88 -19.68
C ALA A 24 -11.86 -5.01 -18.15
N GLY A 25 -11.22 -6.04 -17.58
CA GLY A 25 -11.13 -6.23 -16.13
C GLY A 25 -10.36 -5.13 -15.40
N ASN A 26 -9.51 -4.37 -16.11
CA ASN A 26 -8.81 -3.21 -15.52
C ASN A 26 -9.77 -2.12 -15.03
N TRP A 27 -11.04 -2.14 -15.46
CA TRP A 27 -12.05 -1.21 -14.95
C TRP A 27 -12.22 -1.30 -13.43
N GLU A 28 -12.04 -2.48 -12.83
CA GLU A 28 -12.06 -2.65 -11.38
C GLU A 28 -11.04 -1.76 -10.66
N TRP A 29 -9.87 -1.57 -11.29
CA TRP A 29 -8.82 -0.70 -10.76
C TRP A 29 -9.04 0.77 -11.14
N TRP A 30 -9.41 1.04 -12.40
CA TRP A 30 -9.56 2.39 -12.93
C TRP A 30 -10.73 3.15 -12.29
N ALA A 31 -11.77 2.46 -11.81
CA ALA A 31 -12.87 3.09 -11.07
C ALA A 31 -12.38 3.84 -9.81
N PHE A 32 -11.32 3.36 -9.15
CA PHE A 32 -10.75 4.02 -7.98
C PHE A 32 -10.01 5.33 -8.31
N LEU A 33 -9.60 5.53 -9.56
CA LEU A 33 -8.97 6.79 -9.99
C LEU A 33 -9.97 7.95 -9.86
N LEU A 34 -11.23 7.74 -10.25
CA LEU A 34 -12.28 8.74 -10.14
C LEU A 34 -12.54 9.14 -8.68
N THR A 35 -12.65 8.17 -7.78
CA THR A 35 -12.86 8.44 -6.34
C THR A 35 -11.66 9.14 -5.72
N GLY A 36 -10.44 8.77 -6.11
CA GLY A 36 -9.20 9.44 -5.72
C GLY A 36 -9.17 10.90 -6.15
N MET A 37 -9.48 11.20 -7.42
CA MET A 37 -9.51 12.57 -7.94
C MET A 37 -10.52 13.44 -7.19
N LEU A 38 -11.76 12.96 -7.01
CA LEU A 38 -12.78 13.69 -6.25
C LEU A 38 -12.32 13.99 -4.82
N THR A 39 -11.66 13.03 -4.17
CA THR A 39 -11.12 13.20 -2.82
C THR A 39 -10.07 14.32 -2.77
N VAL A 40 -9.18 14.38 -3.77
CA VAL A 40 -8.14 15.43 -3.84
C VAL A 40 -8.75 16.81 -4.09
N PHE A 41 -9.70 16.94 -5.03
CA PHE A 41 -10.26 18.26 -5.36
C PHE A 41 -11.18 18.83 -4.27
N PHE A 42 -12.03 17.99 -3.68
CA PHE A 42 -13.01 18.46 -2.71
C PHE A 42 -12.51 18.38 -1.26
N TYR A 43 -11.88 17.26 -0.89
CA TYR A 43 -11.58 16.96 0.52
C TYR A 43 -10.15 17.34 0.95
N ALA A 44 -9.18 17.44 0.04
CA ALA A 44 -7.80 17.78 0.45
C ALA A 44 -7.71 19.15 1.12
N ARG A 45 -8.48 20.15 0.65
CA ARG A 45 -8.54 21.48 1.28
C ARG A 45 -9.18 21.43 2.67
N LEU A 46 -10.22 20.61 2.84
CA LEU A 46 -10.90 20.43 4.13
C LEU A 46 -9.99 19.73 5.13
N TRP A 47 -9.30 18.68 4.70
CA TRP A 47 -8.33 17.95 5.52
C TRP A 47 -7.17 18.83 5.98
N ARG A 48 -6.64 19.66 5.07
CA ARG A 48 -5.56 20.58 5.43
C ARG A 48 -6.01 21.69 6.39
N ARG A 49 -7.32 22.00 6.43
CA ARG A 49 -7.90 22.96 7.39
C ARG A 49 -8.15 22.35 8.77
N SER A 50 -8.36 21.04 8.89
CA SER A 50 -8.62 20.41 10.18
C SER A 50 -7.38 20.29 11.06
N GLY A 51 -6.17 20.40 10.48
CA GLY A 51 -4.91 20.37 11.24
C GLY A 51 -4.60 19.03 11.92
N VAL A 52 -5.39 18.00 11.63
CA VAL A 52 -5.25 16.66 12.23
C VAL A 52 -4.05 15.94 11.65
N THR A 53 -3.35 15.23 12.52
CA THR A 53 -2.19 14.41 12.17
C THR A 53 -2.60 12.99 11.81
N THR A 54 -3.70 12.50 12.37
CA THR A 54 -4.26 11.17 12.12
C THR A 54 -5.71 11.24 11.70
N ASP A 55 -6.16 10.25 10.94
CA ASP A 55 -7.57 10.11 10.58
C ASP A 55 -8.48 9.90 11.80
N LEU A 56 -7.95 9.24 12.82
CA LEU A 56 -8.60 9.00 14.11
C LEU A 56 -8.86 10.30 14.89
N GLU A 57 -7.96 11.28 14.81
CA GLU A 57 -8.10 12.59 15.47
C GLU A 57 -9.25 13.41 14.87
N PHE A 58 -9.54 13.22 13.58
CA PHE A 58 -10.71 13.83 12.95
C PHE A 58 -12.03 13.38 13.59
N TYR A 59 -12.11 12.13 14.07
CA TYR A 59 -13.31 11.63 14.74
C TYR A 59 -13.55 12.32 16.08
N GLU A 60 -12.51 12.74 16.80
CA GLU A 60 -12.64 13.48 18.06
C GLU A 60 -13.06 14.94 17.83
N LEU A 61 -12.59 15.55 16.74
CA LEU A 61 -13.08 16.87 16.33
C LEU A 61 -14.55 16.83 15.89
N ARG A 62 -14.97 15.76 15.21
CA ARG A 62 -16.32 15.65 14.65
C ARG A 62 -17.37 15.16 15.65
N TYR A 63 -16.98 14.28 16.56
CA TYR A 63 -17.87 13.63 17.53
C TYR A 63 -17.35 13.85 18.95
N GLN A 64 -18.19 14.44 19.80
CA GLN A 64 -17.86 14.68 21.21
C GLN A 64 -18.35 13.54 22.10
N GLY A 65 -17.58 13.21 23.14
CA GLY A 65 -18.01 12.34 24.25
C GLY A 65 -17.33 10.97 24.33
N LYS A 66 -17.72 10.19 25.36
CA LYS A 66 -17.11 8.88 25.70
C LYS A 66 -17.31 7.83 24.60
N SER A 67 -18.43 7.88 23.88
CA SER A 67 -18.72 6.96 22.77
C SER A 67 -17.79 7.19 21.56
N ALA A 68 -17.34 8.43 21.32
CA ALA A 68 -16.38 8.73 20.27
C ALA A 68 -14.99 8.15 20.56
N ALA A 69 -14.54 8.23 21.83
CA ALA A 69 -13.29 7.63 22.27
C ALA A 69 -13.29 6.09 22.13
N PHE A 70 -14.42 5.43 22.43
CA PHE A 70 -14.57 3.98 22.20
C PHE A 70 -14.51 3.64 20.71
N LEU A 71 -15.23 4.37 19.86
CA LEU A 71 -15.22 4.16 18.40
C LEU A 71 -13.81 4.35 17.81
N ARG A 72 -13.06 5.34 18.32
CA ARG A 72 -11.65 5.55 17.97
C ARG A 72 -10.79 4.34 18.35
N GLY A 73 -10.89 3.87 19.59
CA GLY A 73 -10.12 2.70 20.05
C GLY A 73 -10.42 1.45 19.22
N PHE A 74 -11.71 1.19 18.95
CA PHE A 74 -12.13 0.08 18.10
C PHE A 74 -11.56 0.20 16.68
N ARG A 75 -11.70 1.36 16.03
CA ARG A 75 -11.17 1.58 14.68
C ARG A 75 -9.65 1.53 14.62
N ALA A 76 -8.95 2.03 15.64
CA ALA A 76 -7.49 1.96 15.69
C ALA A 76 -6.99 0.51 15.69
N ILE A 77 -7.69 -0.39 16.39
CA ILE A 77 -7.35 -1.82 16.39
C ILE A 77 -7.79 -2.48 15.07
N TYR A 78 -9.02 -2.23 14.64
CA TYR A 78 -9.56 -2.85 13.43
C TYR A 78 -8.77 -2.45 12.17
N LEU A 79 -8.56 -1.15 11.96
CA LEU A 79 -7.85 -0.62 10.79
C LEU A 79 -6.33 -0.73 10.96
N GLY A 80 -5.82 -0.47 12.17
CA GLY A 80 -4.38 -0.43 12.43
C GLY A 80 -3.75 -1.81 12.60
N VAL A 81 -4.47 -2.81 13.11
CA VAL A 81 -3.93 -4.16 13.34
C VAL A 81 -4.53 -5.16 12.36
N ILE A 82 -5.85 -5.37 12.38
CA ILE A 82 -6.48 -6.45 11.62
C ILE A 82 -6.28 -6.24 10.11
N PHE A 83 -6.63 -5.06 9.62
CA PHE A 83 -6.53 -4.75 8.19
C PHE A 83 -5.07 -4.72 7.71
N ASN A 84 -4.15 -4.14 8.49
CA ASN A 84 -2.72 -4.15 8.17
C ASN A 84 -2.15 -5.57 8.14
N ILE A 85 -2.53 -6.48 9.05
CA ILE A 85 -2.08 -7.87 9.01
C ILE A 85 -2.53 -8.56 7.73
N ILE A 86 -3.78 -8.33 7.31
CA ILE A 86 -4.32 -8.92 6.08
C ILE A 86 -3.55 -8.42 4.86
N ILE A 87 -3.31 -7.11 4.74
CA ILE A 87 -2.51 -6.54 3.64
C ILE A 87 -1.07 -7.07 3.69
N MET A 88 -0.45 -7.11 4.87
CA MET A 88 0.90 -7.64 5.00
C MET A 88 0.97 -9.11 4.57
N ALA A 89 -0.07 -9.91 4.84
CA ALA A 89 -0.13 -11.30 4.37
C ALA A 89 -0.17 -11.40 2.84
N THR A 90 -0.93 -10.54 2.14
CA THR A 90 -0.98 -10.56 0.67
C THR A 90 0.35 -10.11 0.06
N VAL A 91 0.97 -9.06 0.61
CA VAL A 91 2.27 -8.56 0.16
C VAL A 91 3.38 -9.59 0.39
N CYS A 92 3.41 -10.22 1.57
CA CYS A 92 4.36 -11.29 1.87
C CYS A 92 4.19 -12.50 0.94
N LEU A 93 2.95 -12.88 0.62
CA LEU A 93 2.67 -13.96 -0.32
C LEU A 93 3.19 -13.64 -1.73
N ALA A 94 3.02 -12.39 -2.19
CA ALA A 94 3.59 -11.94 -3.46
C ALA A 94 5.12 -12.00 -3.43
N ALA A 95 5.75 -11.54 -2.34
CA ALA A 95 7.21 -11.62 -2.17
C ALA A 95 7.73 -13.06 -2.20
N ILE A 96 7.05 -14.00 -1.51
CA ILE A 96 7.40 -15.44 -1.54
C ILE A 96 7.33 -16.00 -2.96
N LYS A 97 6.27 -15.68 -3.72
CA LYS A 97 6.14 -16.15 -5.11
C LYS A 97 7.28 -15.64 -5.99
N ILE A 98 7.62 -14.36 -5.88
CA ILE A 98 8.72 -13.74 -6.64
C ILE A 98 10.07 -14.36 -6.23
N GLY A 99 10.34 -14.46 -4.92
CA GLY A 99 11.58 -15.03 -4.39
C GLY A 99 11.77 -16.50 -4.80
N ASN A 100 10.69 -17.28 -4.80
CA ASN A 100 10.73 -18.66 -5.25
C ASN A 100 11.02 -18.77 -6.75
N VAL A 101 10.35 -17.97 -7.60
CA VAL A 101 10.55 -18.03 -9.06
C VAL A 101 11.94 -17.51 -9.48
N MET A 102 12.43 -16.44 -8.85
CA MET A 102 13.69 -15.80 -9.24
C MET A 102 14.93 -16.50 -8.66
N PHE A 103 14.86 -16.93 -7.40
CA PHE A 103 16.03 -17.40 -6.65
C PHE A 103 15.90 -18.84 -6.14
N ASN A 104 14.77 -19.51 -6.38
CA ASN A 104 14.44 -20.83 -5.82
C ASN A 104 14.49 -20.87 -4.28
N PHE A 105 14.25 -19.73 -3.61
CA PHE A 105 14.21 -19.67 -2.16
C PHE A 105 12.98 -20.35 -1.58
N THR A 106 13.13 -20.87 -0.37
CA THR A 106 11.99 -21.31 0.43
C THR A 106 11.20 -20.11 0.97
N ALA A 107 9.94 -20.35 1.35
CA ALA A 107 9.07 -19.30 1.89
C ALA A 107 9.66 -18.64 3.15
N GLY A 108 10.27 -19.44 4.03
CA GLY A 108 10.90 -18.96 5.26
C GLY A 108 12.09 -18.05 5.00
N GLU A 109 12.99 -18.46 4.10
CA GLU A 109 14.18 -17.66 3.73
C GLU A 109 13.79 -16.32 3.14
N THR A 110 12.81 -16.32 2.21
CA THR A 110 12.33 -15.08 1.57
C THR A 110 11.76 -14.10 2.61
N LEU A 111 10.94 -14.59 3.54
CA LEU A 111 10.35 -13.79 4.60
C LEU A 111 11.41 -13.21 5.56
N TRP A 112 12.37 -14.03 5.98
CA TRP A 112 13.43 -13.58 6.88
C TRP A 112 14.29 -12.48 6.25
N ILE A 113 14.74 -12.68 5.01
CA ILE A 113 15.56 -11.70 4.28
C ILE A 113 14.77 -10.40 4.09
N ALA A 114 13.54 -10.49 3.57
CA ALA A 114 12.70 -9.32 3.31
C ALA A 114 12.42 -8.53 4.61
N SER A 115 12.11 -9.22 5.70
CA SER A 115 11.81 -8.60 7.00
C SER A 115 13.03 -7.90 7.59
N ILE A 116 14.20 -8.55 7.58
CA ILE A 116 15.43 -7.98 8.13
C ILE A 116 15.83 -6.72 7.35
N VAL A 117 15.82 -6.80 6.02
CA VAL A 117 16.14 -5.64 5.17
C VAL A 117 15.16 -4.50 5.45
N THR A 118 13.86 -4.80 5.50
CA THR A 118 12.80 -3.82 5.76
C THR A 118 12.96 -3.12 7.11
N VAL A 119 13.20 -3.89 8.16
CA VAL A 119 13.41 -3.35 9.51
C VAL A 119 14.67 -2.49 9.57
N LEU A 120 15.78 -2.96 8.99
CA LEU A 120 17.06 -2.23 9.02
C LEU A 120 16.94 -0.85 8.37
N TYR A 121 16.41 -0.74 7.14
CA TYR A 121 16.30 0.58 6.51
C TYR A 121 15.23 1.45 7.17
N SER A 122 14.15 0.85 7.70
CA SER A 122 13.09 1.61 8.39
C SER A 122 13.59 2.21 9.70
N LEU A 123 14.41 1.48 10.47
CA LEU A 123 15.02 1.96 11.70
C LEU A 123 16.04 3.08 11.45
N LEU A 124 16.86 2.94 10.40
CA LEU A 124 17.89 3.92 10.08
C LEU A 124 17.33 5.22 9.48
N GLY A 125 16.29 5.11 8.66
CA GLY A 125 15.77 6.24 7.87
C GLY A 125 14.58 6.97 8.49
N GLY A 126 13.85 6.35 9.42
CA GLY A 126 12.56 6.84 9.89
C GLY A 126 11.56 7.09 8.75
N LEU A 127 10.50 7.88 8.99
CA LEU A 127 9.45 8.11 7.98
C LEU A 127 9.97 8.78 6.70
N LYS A 128 10.93 9.72 6.82
CA LYS A 128 11.52 10.39 5.65
C LYS A 128 12.38 9.45 4.82
N GLY A 129 13.15 8.57 5.45
CA GLY A 129 13.96 7.58 4.75
C GLY A 129 13.09 6.58 3.99
N VAL A 130 12.03 6.07 4.64
CA VAL A 130 11.05 5.17 3.99
C VAL A 130 10.41 5.84 2.78
N LEU A 131 10.03 7.12 2.89
CA LEU A 131 9.45 7.86 1.77
C LEU A 131 10.40 7.99 0.57
N ILE A 132 11.70 8.17 0.82
CA ILE A 132 12.71 8.25 -0.25
C ILE A 132 12.93 6.87 -0.87
N THR A 133 13.02 5.80 -0.06
CA THR A 133 13.19 4.43 -0.58
C THR A 133 12.01 4.01 -1.43
N ASP A 134 10.78 4.31 -1.00
CA ASP A 134 9.56 4.02 -1.77
C ASP A 134 9.55 4.75 -3.11
N PHE A 135 10.00 6.01 -3.13
CA PHE A 135 10.08 6.78 -4.37
C PHE A 135 11.05 6.15 -5.38
N ILE A 136 12.21 5.69 -4.90
CA ILE A 136 13.21 5.00 -5.73
C ILE A 136 12.65 3.65 -6.22
N GLN A 137 12.06 2.85 -5.34
CA GLN A 137 11.44 1.56 -5.69
C GLN A 137 10.34 1.73 -6.74
N PHE A 138 9.53 2.77 -6.62
CA PHE A 138 8.49 3.09 -7.59
C PHE A 138 9.07 3.40 -8.97
N ILE A 139 10.13 4.22 -9.06
CA ILE A 139 10.78 4.52 -10.34
C ILE A 139 11.34 3.25 -10.98
N ILE A 140 12.05 2.42 -10.20
CA ILE A 140 12.61 1.16 -10.69
C ILE A 140 11.50 0.26 -11.23
N ALA A 141 10.39 0.13 -10.50
CA ALA A 141 9.27 -0.71 -10.90
C ALA A 141 8.56 -0.19 -12.16
N MET A 142 8.44 1.13 -12.31
CA MET A 142 7.90 1.75 -13.52
C MET A 142 8.80 1.53 -14.74
N VAL A 143 10.11 1.74 -14.60
CA VAL A 143 11.08 1.48 -15.67
C VAL A 143 11.07 0.00 -16.06
N GLY A 144 11.05 -0.90 -15.08
CA GLY A 144 10.97 -2.35 -15.32
C GLY A 144 9.69 -2.73 -16.09
N SER A 145 8.56 -2.14 -15.73
CA SER A 145 7.28 -2.39 -16.41
C SER A 145 7.26 -1.89 -17.85
N ILE A 146 7.82 -0.70 -18.12
CA ILE A 146 7.93 -0.14 -19.48
C ILE A 146 8.91 -0.95 -20.33
N TRP A 147 10.06 -1.34 -19.76
CA TRP A 147 11.03 -2.17 -20.45
C TRP A 147 10.42 -3.50 -20.87
N LEU A 148 9.68 -4.15 -19.97
CA LEU A 148 9.01 -5.42 -20.24
C LEU A 148 8.01 -5.28 -21.38
N LEU A 149 7.26 -4.17 -21.44
CA LEU A 149 6.37 -3.85 -22.56
C LEU A 149 7.11 -3.70 -23.90
N CYS A 150 8.32 -3.12 -23.92
CA CYS A 150 9.07 -2.90 -25.17
C CYS A 150 9.82 -4.16 -25.67
N THR A 151 9.97 -5.18 -24.82
CA THR A 151 10.73 -6.40 -25.16
C THR A 151 9.83 -7.54 -25.67
N PHE A 152 8.51 -7.36 -25.59
CA PHE A 152 7.48 -8.23 -26.17
C PHE A 152 6.75 -7.49 -27.30
#